data_AF-A0A2E7SNY6-F1
#
_entry.id   AF-A0A2E7SNY6-F1
#
_cell.length_a   1.000
_cell.length_b   1.000
_cell.length_c   1.000
_cell.angle_alpha   90.00
_cell.angle_beta   90.00
_cell.angle_gamma   90.00
#
_symmetry.space_group_name_H-M   'P 1'
#
loop_
_entity.id
_entity.type
_entity.pdbx_description
1 polymer ?
#
loop_
_entity_poly.entity_id
_entity_poly.type
_entity_poly.pdbx_seq_one_letter_code
_entity_poly.pdbx_strand_id
1 'polypeptide(L)'
;MKQSNTPSSLDAALKSILTEYLSEYRARINQHYDKSHDLFLSQFMPIWNTILRAHEEVEKHYYGSVGNRAVFNASEMITNMTSMLVPVSMRPQRFLNELPQEAQDQIARQFAYCNLSTLTGIPLPLLLPVDFDEEGDVSEIFDLIVEGPSGKPLLTQWASPIMMSLQDEGIELPEELEQLIRLPNSFA
;
A
#
# COMPACT_ATOMS: atom_id res chain seq x y z
N MET A 1 21.70 -12.81 26.66
CA MET A 1 20.59 -12.02 27.22
C MET A 1 19.31 -12.55 26.60
N LYS A 2 18.31 -12.97 27.37
CA LYS A 2 17.00 -13.34 26.80
C LYS A 2 16.39 -12.04 26.25
N GLN A 3 16.31 -11.91 24.93
CA GLN A 3 15.41 -10.90 24.34
C GLN A 3 14.02 -11.18 24.91
N SER A 4 13.40 -10.15 25.50
CA SER A 4 12.02 -10.27 25.95
C SER A 4 11.16 -10.38 24.71
N ASN A 5 10.48 -11.51 24.47
CA ASN A 5 9.58 -11.75 23.33
C ASN A 5 8.29 -10.91 23.42
N THR A 6 8.43 -9.59 23.58
CA THR A 6 7.31 -8.65 23.56
C THR A 6 6.91 -8.37 22.11
N PRO A 7 5.64 -8.04 21.83
CA PRO A 7 5.20 -7.65 20.49
C PRO A 7 6.09 -6.56 19.88
N SER A 8 6.44 -5.53 20.66
CA SER A 8 7.32 -4.44 20.24
C SER A 8 8.74 -4.88 19.87
N SER A 9 9.30 -5.86 20.58
CA SER A 9 10.64 -6.39 20.27
C SER A 9 10.65 -7.19 18.97
N LEU A 10 9.57 -7.94 18.71
CA LEU A 10 9.41 -8.74 17.50
C LEU A 10 9.14 -7.85 16.29
N ASP A 11 8.32 -6.81 16.46
CA ASP A 11 8.10 -5.76 15.46
C ASP A 11 9.42 -5.09 15.07
N ALA A 12 10.19 -4.63 16.07
CA ALA A 12 11.48 -4.00 15.84
C ALA A 12 12.49 -4.94 15.16
N ALA A 13 12.50 -6.23 15.54
CA ALA A 13 13.36 -7.23 14.90
C ALA A 13 13.00 -7.43 13.43
N LEU A 14 11.70 -7.59 13.11
CA LEU A 14 11.25 -7.77 11.73
C LEU A 14 11.49 -6.52 10.88
N LYS A 15 11.21 -5.32 11.43
CA LYS A 15 11.52 -4.04 10.77
C LYS A 15 13.03 -3.91 10.51
N SER A 16 13.87 -4.28 11.46
CA SER A 16 15.34 -4.25 11.28
C SER A 16 15.80 -5.17 10.14
N ILE A 17 15.29 -6.40 10.07
CA ILE A 17 15.61 -7.35 9.00
C ILE A 17 15.17 -6.78 7.65
N LEU A 18 13.96 -6.22 7.58
CA LEU A 18 13.44 -5.61 6.36
C LEU A 18 14.29 -4.41 5.91
N THR A 19 14.65 -3.51 6.83
CA THR A 19 15.53 -2.36 6.54
C THR A 19 16.89 -2.82 6.02
N GLU A 20 17.50 -3.82 6.66
CA GLU A 20 18.79 -4.36 6.23
C GLU A 20 18.69 -4.95 4.82
N TYR A 21 17.69 -5.77 4.54
CA TYR A 21 17.45 -6.32 3.21
C TYR A 21 17.27 -5.22 2.15
N LEU A 22 16.41 -4.22 2.42
CA LEU A 22 16.14 -3.14 1.47
C LEU A 22 17.35 -2.22 1.24
N SER A 23 18.26 -2.11 2.21
CA SER A 23 19.47 -1.30 2.08
C SER A 23 20.38 -1.76 0.94
N GLU A 24 20.38 -3.06 0.62
CA GLU A 24 21.12 -3.63 -0.52
C GLU A 24 20.58 -3.11 -1.87
N TYR A 25 19.32 -2.67 -1.90
CA TYR A 25 18.64 -2.17 -3.08
C TYR A 25 18.54 -0.65 -3.15
N ARG A 26 19.06 0.08 -2.15
CA ARG A 26 18.96 1.55 -2.03
C ARG A 26 19.20 2.28 -3.35
N ALA A 27 20.31 1.99 -4.04
CA ALA A 27 20.65 2.67 -5.29
C ALA A 27 19.61 2.43 -6.40
N ARG A 28 19.03 1.22 -6.48
CA ARG A 28 17.97 0.89 -7.46
C ARG A 28 16.65 1.54 -7.08
N ILE A 29 16.33 1.60 -5.78
CA ILE A 29 15.14 2.26 -5.27
C ILE A 29 15.22 3.75 -5.60
N ASN A 30 16.30 4.44 -5.21
CA ASN A 30 16.53 5.85 -5.54
C ASN A 30 16.37 6.12 -7.05
N GLN A 31 17.01 5.30 -7.90
CA GLN A 31 16.94 5.48 -9.35
C GLN A 31 15.52 5.34 -9.93
N HIS A 32 14.62 4.61 -9.27
CA HIS A 32 13.33 4.22 -9.83
C HIS A 32 12.11 4.73 -9.05
N TYR A 33 12.30 5.33 -7.87
CA TYR A 33 11.21 5.77 -7.00
C TYR A 33 10.31 6.80 -7.68
N ASP A 34 10.85 7.93 -8.13
CA ASP A 34 10.05 8.96 -8.80
C ASP A 34 9.44 8.44 -10.11
N LYS A 35 10.23 7.66 -10.87
CA LYS A 35 9.79 7.06 -12.12
C LYS A 35 8.59 6.13 -11.93
N SER A 36 8.51 5.39 -10.83
CA SER A 36 7.41 4.45 -10.58
C SER A 36 6.10 5.17 -10.30
N HIS A 37 6.16 6.32 -9.60
CA HIS A 37 5.04 7.22 -9.35
C HIS A 37 4.60 7.92 -10.63
N ASP A 38 5.55 8.48 -11.39
CA ASP A 38 5.28 9.11 -12.68
C ASP A 38 4.66 8.14 -13.68
N LEU A 39 5.12 6.88 -13.70
CA LEU A 39 4.55 5.86 -14.57
C LEU A 39 3.08 5.61 -14.26
N PHE A 40 2.72 5.48 -12.97
CA PHE A 40 1.31 5.35 -12.57
C PHE A 40 0.49 6.56 -13.02
N LEU A 41 0.94 7.78 -12.72
CA LEU A 41 0.20 9.00 -13.06
C LEU A 41 0.05 9.18 -14.57
N SER A 42 1.10 8.88 -15.34
CA SER A 42 1.07 9.00 -16.81
C SER A 42 0.05 8.05 -17.46
N GLN A 43 -0.20 6.89 -16.85
CA GLN A 43 -1.16 5.90 -17.32
C GLN A 43 -2.58 6.21 -16.84
N PHE A 44 -2.73 6.59 -15.57
CA PHE A 44 -4.02 6.73 -14.92
C PHE A 44 -4.69 8.08 -15.18
N MET A 45 -3.94 9.19 -15.13
CA MET A 45 -4.53 10.53 -15.25
C MET A 45 -5.29 10.78 -16.57
N PRO A 46 -4.86 10.28 -17.74
CA PRO A 46 -5.65 10.40 -18.97
C PRO A 46 -7.03 9.71 -18.87
N ILE A 47 -7.09 8.56 -18.20
CA ILE A 47 -8.34 7.80 -17.99
C ILE A 47 -9.23 8.57 -17.01
N TRP A 48 -8.67 9.01 -15.88
CA TRP A 48 -9.37 9.82 -14.89
C TRP A 48 -10.01 11.07 -15.51
N ASN A 49 -9.23 11.84 -16.27
CA ASN A 49 -9.70 13.07 -16.91
C ASN A 49 -10.83 12.81 -17.91
N THR A 50 -10.81 11.65 -18.58
CA THR A 50 -11.88 11.23 -19.49
C THR A 50 -13.15 10.88 -18.73
N ILE A 51 -13.05 10.12 -17.64
CA ILE A 51 -14.17 9.76 -16.77
C ILE A 51 -14.80 11.01 -16.16
N LEU A 52 -13.97 11.90 -15.62
CA LEU A 52 -14.41 13.15 -14.99
C LEU A 52 -15.19 14.02 -15.97
N ARG A 53 -14.67 14.24 -17.18
CA ARG A 53 -15.35 15.02 -18.22
C ARG A 53 -16.68 14.39 -18.64
N ALA A 54 -16.71 13.07 -18.81
CA ALA A 54 -17.94 12.37 -19.16
C ALA A 54 -19.00 12.53 -18.07
N HIS A 55 -18.61 12.45 -16.80
CA HIS A 55 -19.50 12.66 -15.67
C HIS A 55 -20.03 14.10 -15.59
N GLU A 56 -19.18 15.11 -15.78
CA GLU A 56 -19.60 16.52 -15.81
C GLU A 56 -20.63 16.79 -16.92
N GLU A 57 -20.47 16.17 -18.09
CA GLU A 57 -21.46 16.28 -19.18
C GLU A 57 -22.76 15.53 -18.86
N VAL A 58 -22.69 14.37 -18.21
CA VAL A 58 -23.88 13.63 -17.76
C VAL A 58 -24.62 14.43 -16.68
N GLU A 59 -23.90 14.99 -15.71
CA GLU A 59 -24.45 15.86 -14.68
C GLU A 59 -25.18 17.05 -15.32
N LYS A 60 -24.53 17.77 -16.24
CA LYS A 60 -25.14 18.93 -16.92
C LYS A 60 -26.48 18.62 -17.61
N HIS A 61 -26.65 17.45 -18.21
CA HIS A 61 -27.84 17.12 -19.02
C HIS A 61 -28.90 16.29 -18.29
N TYR A 62 -28.49 15.49 -17.30
CA TYR A 62 -29.37 14.54 -16.61
C TYR A 62 -29.59 14.88 -15.13
N TYR A 63 -28.85 15.85 -14.57
CA TYR A 63 -29.13 16.37 -13.24
C TYR A 63 -30.47 17.11 -13.21
N GLY A 64 -31.31 16.77 -12.24
CA GLY A 64 -32.59 17.43 -11.96
C GLY A 64 -33.72 17.27 -13.00
N SER A 65 -33.50 16.63 -14.16
CA SER A 65 -34.36 16.86 -15.34
C SER A 65 -35.23 15.69 -15.82
N VAL A 66 -35.02 14.42 -15.44
CA VAL A 66 -35.77 13.28 -16.03
C VAL A 66 -35.96 12.12 -15.04
N GLY A 67 -37.13 11.47 -15.10
CA GLY A 67 -37.42 10.21 -14.40
C GLY A 67 -36.45 9.09 -14.81
N ASN A 68 -35.97 8.35 -13.80
CA ASN A 68 -34.90 7.35 -13.84
C ASN A 68 -33.48 7.93 -14.05
N ARG A 69 -32.80 8.21 -12.92
CA ARG A 69 -31.43 8.73 -12.82
C ARG A 69 -30.35 7.67 -13.02
N ALA A 70 -30.67 6.51 -13.60
CA ALA A 70 -29.73 5.40 -13.70
C ALA A 70 -28.38 5.78 -14.32
N VAL A 71 -28.39 6.59 -15.38
CA VAL A 71 -27.18 7.05 -16.07
C VAL A 71 -26.34 7.99 -15.19
N PHE A 72 -26.99 8.96 -14.54
CA PHE A 72 -26.33 9.87 -13.60
C PHE A 72 -25.72 9.09 -12.42
N ASN A 73 -26.51 8.23 -11.77
CA ASN A 73 -26.07 7.44 -10.62
C ASN A 73 -24.91 6.51 -10.99
N ALA A 74 -24.96 5.85 -12.16
CA ALA A 74 -23.88 4.99 -12.62
C ALA A 74 -22.60 5.78 -12.90
N SER A 75 -22.73 6.95 -13.53
CA SER A 75 -21.60 7.84 -13.80
C SER A 75 -20.98 8.40 -12.51
N GLU A 76 -21.80 8.80 -11.55
CA GLU A 76 -21.37 9.24 -10.21
C GLU A 76 -20.63 8.12 -9.49
N MET A 77 -21.19 6.90 -9.45
CA MET A 77 -20.56 5.74 -8.83
C MET A 77 -19.16 5.45 -9.40
N ILE A 78 -19.02 5.40 -10.74
CA ILE A 78 -17.73 5.16 -11.40
C ILE A 78 -16.75 6.28 -11.08
N THR A 79 -17.21 7.53 -11.08
CA THR A 79 -16.34 8.68 -10.82
C THR A 79 -15.86 8.68 -9.37
N ASN A 80 -16.72 8.43 -8.39
CA ASN A 80 -16.33 8.34 -6.98
C ASN A 80 -15.34 7.20 -6.76
N MET A 81 -15.62 6.01 -7.31
CA MET A 81 -14.72 4.86 -7.18
C MET A 81 -13.35 5.14 -7.79
N THR A 82 -13.33 5.75 -8.97
CA THR A 82 -12.07 6.06 -9.66
C THR A 82 -11.32 7.20 -8.98
N SER A 83 -12.02 8.13 -8.30
CA SER A 83 -11.39 9.24 -7.59
C SER A 83 -10.46 8.78 -6.46
N MET A 84 -10.72 7.60 -5.89
CA MET A 84 -9.90 6.96 -4.85
C MET A 84 -8.47 6.64 -5.33
N LEU A 85 -8.25 6.55 -6.64
CA LEU A 85 -6.95 6.31 -7.27
C LEU A 85 -6.19 7.62 -7.56
N VAL A 86 -6.85 8.77 -7.46
CA VAL A 86 -6.21 10.08 -7.69
C VAL A 86 -5.50 10.49 -6.40
N PRO A 87 -4.20 10.84 -6.44
CA PRO A 87 -3.51 11.36 -5.27
C PRO A 87 -4.22 12.58 -4.70
N VAL A 88 -4.23 12.74 -3.37
CA VAL A 88 -4.94 13.82 -2.67
C VAL A 88 -4.54 15.19 -3.20
N SER A 89 -3.25 15.40 -3.48
CA SER A 89 -2.72 16.66 -4.02
C SER A 89 -3.30 17.04 -5.39
N MET A 90 -3.81 16.06 -6.15
CA MET A 90 -4.40 16.22 -7.47
C MET A 90 -5.93 16.03 -7.47
N ARG A 91 -6.51 15.62 -6.34
CA ARG A 91 -7.91 15.22 -6.24
C ARG A 91 -8.82 16.46 -6.18
N PRO A 92 -9.89 16.53 -6.99
CA PRO A 92 -10.85 17.63 -6.90
C PRO A 92 -11.49 17.72 -5.51
N GLN A 93 -11.80 18.95 -5.07
CA GLN A 93 -12.33 19.23 -3.72
C GLN A 93 -13.51 18.34 -3.33
N ARG A 94 -14.42 18.04 -4.28
CA ARG A 94 -15.60 17.21 -4.02
C ARG A 94 -15.28 15.77 -3.63
N PHE A 95 -14.09 15.27 -3.95
CA PHE A 95 -13.69 13.87 -3.71
C PHE A 95 -12.68 13.72 -2.55
N LEU A 96 -12.25 14.81 -1.91
CA LEU A 96 -11.22 14.75 -0.87
C LEU A 96 -11.62 13.88 0.33
N ASN A 97 -12.92 13.76 0.59
CA ASN A 97 -13.47 13.05 1.75
C ASN A 97 -14.08 11.68 1.38
N GLU A 98 -13.87 11.18 0.15
CA GLU A 98 -14.37 9.85 -0.27
C GLU A 98 -13.65 8.70 0.46
N LEU A 99 -12.42 8.94 0.92
CA LEU A 99 -11.65 8.01 1.73
C LEU A 99 -11.34 8.61 3.11
N PRO A 100 -11.30 7.79 4.17
CA PRO A 100 -10.77 8.21 5.45
C PRO A 100 -9.30 8.61 5.29
N GLN A 101 -8.82 9.54 6.13
CA GLN A 101 -7.50 10.17 5.98
C GLN A 101 -6.37 9.14 5.90
N GLU A 102 -6.50 8.06 6.67
CA GLU A 102 -5.54 6.96 6.76
C GLU A 102 -5.44 6.13 5.47
N ALA A 103 -6.48 6.14 4.63
CA ALA A 103 -6.56 5.35 3.40
C ALA A 103 -6.34 6.16 2.11
N GLN A 104 -6.22 7.49 2.22
CA GLN A 104 -6.34 8.42 1.09
C GLN A 104 -5.44 8.09 -0.11
N ASP A 105 -4.12 8.14 0.08
CA ASP A 105 -3.13 7.90 -0.98
C ASP A 105 -2.62 6.45 -0.99
N GLN A 106 -3.12 5.60 -0.09
CA GLN A 106 -2.69 4.20 0.03
C GLN A 106 -2.94 3.43 -1.27
N ILE A 107 -4.04 3.69 -1.97
CA ILE A 107 -4.36 2.99 -3.21
C ILE A 107 -3.42 3.45 -4.33
N ALA A 108 -3.27 4.76 -4.54
CA ALA A 108 -2.33 5.29 -5.53
C ALA A 108 -0.89 4.80 -5.29
N ARG A 109 -0.47 4.78 -4.01
CA ARG A 109 0.83 4.24 -3.57
C ARG A 109 1.01 2.78 -3.96
N GLN A 110 0.01 1.91 -3.80
CA GLN A 110 0.11 0.51 -4.20
C GLN A 110 0.43 0.33 -5.69
N PHE A 111 -0.13 1.14 -6.58
CA PHE A 111 0.20 1.10 -8.01
C PHE A 111 1.62 1.57 -8.30
N ALA A 112 2.04 2.67 -7.67
CA ALA A 112 3.42 3.15 -7.77
C ALA A 112 4.43 2.10 -7.25
N TYR A 113 4.08 1.38 -6.19
CA TYR A 113 4.95 0.37 -5.59
C TYR A 113 4.96 -0.94 -6.40
N CYS A 114 3.86 -1.28 -7.08
CA CYS A 114 3.83 -2.34 -8.08
C CYS A 114 4.79 -2.04 -9.25
N ASN A 115 4.80 -0.80 -9.73
CA ASN A 115 5.78 -0.34 -10.72
C ASN A 115 7.21 -0.40 -10.18
N LEU A 116 7.43 0.03 -8.94
CA LEU A 116 8.75 0.00 -8.31
C LEU A 116 9.27 -1.44 -8.20
N SER A 117 8.45 -2.36 -7.69
CA SER A 117 8.72 -3.79 -7.62
C SER A 117 9.13 -4.35 -8.99
N THR A 118 8.38 -4.01 -10.04
CA THR A 118 8.67 -4.45 -11.41
C THR A 118 10.01 -3.92 -11.93
N LEU A 119 10.35 -2.67 -11.60
CA LEU A 119 11.56 -2.00 -12.05
C LEU A 119 12.82 -2.45 -11.29
N THR A 120 12.70 -2.75 -10.00
CA THR A 120 13.84 -3.10 -9.12
C THR A 120 14.05 -4.60 -8.97
N GLY A 121 13.00 -5.40 -9.22
CA GLY A 121 12.95 -6.84 -8.94
C GLY A 121 12.65 -7.18 -7.48
N ILE A 122 12.46 -6.17 -6.61
CA ILE A 122 12.16 -6.39 -5.20
C ILE A 122 10.72 -6.90 -5.06
N PRO A 123 10.45 -7.96 -4.29
CA PRO A 123 9.09 -8.44 -4.05
C PRO A 123 8.17 -7.34 -3.52
N LEU A 124 7.00 -7.15 -4.15
CA LEU A 124 6.02 -6.13 -3.77
C LEU A 124 5.67 -6.12 -2.27
N PRO A 125 5.45 -7.27 -1.58
CA PRO A 125 5.13 -7.26 -0.16
C PRO A 125 6.18 -6.59 0.73
N LEU A 126 7.45 -6.61 0.32
CA LEU A 126 8.56 -5.97 1.05
C LEU A 126 8.57 -4.44 0.88
N LEU A 127 7.87 -3.92 -0.14
CA LEU A 127 7.79 -2.48 -0.41
C LEU A 127 6.53 -1.86 0.20
N LEU A 128 5.38 -2.53 0.13
CA LEU A 128 4.07 -1.95 0.47
C LEU A 128 3.99 -1.21 1.83
N PRO A 129 4.59 -1.70 2.93
CA PRO A 129 4.49 -1.05 4.24
C PRO A 129 5.64 -0.07 4.52
N VAL A 130 6.49 0.24 3.53
CA VAL A 130 7.75 0.98 3.72
C VAL A 130 7.68 2.32 3.01
N ASP A 131 8.02 3.40 3.72
CA ASP A 131 8.27 4.70 3.13
C ASP A 131 9.78 4.88 2.88
N PHE A 132 10.11 5.50 1.76
CA PHE A 132 11.48 5.80 1.35
C PHE A 132 11.72 7.30 1.36
N ASP A 133 12.94 7.72 1.68
CA ASP A 133 13.38 9.10 1.50
C ASP A 133 13.88 9.37 0.07
N GLU A 134 14.30 10.62 -0.18
CA GLU A 134 14.83 11.06 -1.49
C GLU A 134 16.10 10.29 -1.91
N GLU A 135 16.80 9.66 -0.96
CA GLU A 135 18.02 8.89 -1.19
C GLU A 135 17.76 7.38 -1.36
N GLY A 136 16.48 6.97 -1.33
CA GLY A 136 16.03 5.58 -1.42
C GLY A 136 16.29 4.78 -0.15
N ASP A 137 16.62 5.43 0.96
CA ASP A 137 16.74 4.79 2.27
C ASP A 137 15.34 4.63 2.90
N VAL A 138 15.17 3.58 3.72
CA VAL A 138 13.92 3.34 4.46
C VAL A 138 13.77 4.42 5.53
N SER A 139 12.73 5.24 5.41
CA SER A 139 12.42 6.31 6.37
C SER A 139 11.46 5.85 7.46
N GLU A 140 10.43 5.08 7.10
CA GLU A 140 9.43 4.53 8.02
C GLU A 140 8.95 3.14 7.55
N ILE A 141 8.58 2.29 8.49
CA ILE A 141 7.89 1.02 8.22
C ILE A 141 6.65 0.97 9.11
N PHE A 142 5.48 0.70 8.52
CA PHE A 142 4.24 0.50 9.25
C PHE A 142 4.37 -0.62 10.29
N ASP A 143 3.54 -0.60 11.32
CA ASP A 143 3.53 -1.67 12.32
C ASP A 143 3.23 -3.03 11.67
N LEU A 144 4.15 -3.97 11.89
CA LEU A 144 4.08 -5.32 11.38
C LEU A 144 3.52 -6.24 12.46
N ILE A 145 3.89 -6.00 13.72
CA ILE A 145 3.44 -6.78 14.86
C ILE A 145 2.95 -5.84 15.95
N VAL A 146 1.72 -6.06 16.41
CA VAL A 146 1.09 -5.25 17.46
C VAL A 146 0.72 -6.12 18.67
N GLU A 147 0.47 -5.49 19.80
CA GLU A 147 -0.05 -6.18 20.98
C GLU A 147 -1.52 -6.50 20.80
N GLY A 148 -1.86 -7.79 20.81
CA GLY A 148 -3.24 -8.26 20.73
C GLY A 148 -3.98 -8.17 22.07
N PRO A 149 -5.30 -8.45 22.09
CA PRO A 149 -6.14 -8.31 23.29
C PRO A 149 -5.71 -9.14 24.52
N SER A 150 -4.88 -10.17 24.30
CA SER A 150 -4.35 -11.05 25.35
C SER A 150 -2.91 -10.71 25.76
N GLY A 151 -2.36 -9.58 25.30
CA GLY A 151 -0.96 -9.20 25.47
C GLY A 151 0.01 -9.99 24.57
N LYS A 152 -0.53 -10.87 23.71
CA LYS A 152 0.24 -11.68 22.77
C LYS A 152 0.52 -10.93 21.47
N PRO A 153 1.64 -11.21 20.78
CA PRO A 153 1.90 -10.66 19.46
C PRO A 153 0.79 -11.02 18.48
N LEU A 154 0.33 -10.03 17.70
CA LEU A 154 -0.62 -10.19 16.62
C LEU A 154 0.00 -9.63 15.34
N LEU A 155 0.04 -10.44 14.27
CA LEU A 155 0.51 -10.01 12.96
C LEU A 155 -0.50 -9.04 12.34
N THR A 156 -0.03 -7.91 11.82
CA THR A 156 -0.84 -7.04 10.97
C THR A 156 -0.96 -7.64 9.57
N GLN A 157 -1.75 -7.01 8.71
CA GLN A 157 -1.93 -7.45 7.32
C GLN A 157 -0.62 -7.47 6.50
N TRP A 158 0.42 -6.77 6.97
CA TRP A 158 1.70 -6.64 6.28
C TRP A 158 2.70 -7.72 6.65
N ALA A 159 2.69 -8.20 7.90
CA ALA A 159 3.78 -9.00 8.44
C ALA A 159 3.92 -10.38 7.80
N SER A 160 2.83 -11.13 7.64
CA SER A 160 2.91 -12.48 7.07
C SER A 160 3.44 -12.45 5.62
N PRO A 161 2.92 -11.60 4.72
CA PRO A 161 3.50 -11.45 3.37
C PRO A 161 4.99 -11.06 3.36
N ILE A 162 5.43 -10.18 4.26
CA ILE A 162 6.84 -9.81 4.39
C ILE A 162 7.69 -11.01 4.80
N MET A 163 7.29 -11.70 5.87
CA MET A 163 8.06 -12.82 6.40
C MET A 163 8.22 -13.93 5.38
N MET A 164 7.14 -14.26 4.66
CA MET A 164 7.19 -15.25 3.57
C MET A 164 8.11 -14.77 2.43
N SER A 165 8.01 -13.49 2.03
CA SER A 165 8.84 -12.95 0.95
C SER A 165 10.33 -12.91 1.33
N LEU A 166 10.66 -12.56 2.58
CA LEU A 166 12.05 -12.62 3.08
C LEU A 166 12.60 -14.05 3.05
N GLN A 167 11.79 -15.04 3.45
CA GLN A 167 12.19 -16.45 3.38
C GLN A 167 12.38 -16.95 1.94
N ASP A 168 11.50 -16.54 1.01
CA ASP A 168 11.62 -16.87 -0.42
C ASP A 168 12.90 -16.26 -1.03
N GLU A 169 13.33 -15.09 -0.53
CA GLU A 169 14.59 -14.44 -0.88
C GLU A 169 15.81 -15.05 -0.16
N GLY A 170 15.62 -16.10 0.65
CA GLY A 170 16.69 -16.82 1.34
C GLY A 170 17.16 -16.19 2.66
N ILE A 171 16.39 -15.25 3.22
CA ILE A 171 16.69 -14.65 4.52
C ILE A 171 16.17 -15.54 5.64
N GLU A 172 17.07 -15.97 6.54
CA GLU A 172 16.71 -16.73 7.73
C GLU A 172 16.08 -15.83 8.78
N LEU A 173 14.85 -16.14 9.19
CA LEU A 173 14.16 -15.40 10.24
C LEU A 173 14.47 -16.00 11.63
N PRO A 174 14.56 -15.17 12.68
CA PRO A 174 14.59 -15.64 14.06
C PRO A 174 13.45 -16.61 14.36
N GLU A 175 13.73 -17.65 15.15
CA GLU A 175 12.77 -18.72 15.47
C GLU A 175 11.45 -18.17 16.04
N GLU A 176 11.54 -17.13 16.88
CA GLU A 176 10.38 -16.48 17.48
C GLU A 176 9.47 -15.82 16.44
N LEU A 177 10.04 -15.28 15.36
CA LEU A 177 9.29 -14.75 14.23
C LEU A 177 8.69 -15.89 13.40
N GLU A 178 9.46 -16.92 13.08
CA GLU A 178 8.94 -18.08 12.34
C GLU A 178 7.73 -18.73 13.03
N GLN A 179 7.76 -18.83 14.35
CA GLN A 179 6.67 -19.40 15.13
C GLN A 179 5.35 -18.63 14.97
N LEU A 180 5.38 -17.34 14.60
CA LEU A 180 4.17 -16.53 14.40
C LEU A 180 3.43 -16.85 13.09
N ILE A 181 4.14 -17.32 12.06
CA ILE A 181 3.56 -17.69 10.77
C ILE A 181 3.31 -19.18 10.63
N ARG A 182 3.85 -20.01 11.54
CA ARG A 182 3.54 -21.44 11.56
C ARG A 182 2.05 -21.64 11.82
N LEU A 183 1.38 -22.29 10.87
CA LEU A 183 -0.01 -22.71 11.03
C LEU A 183 -0.15 -23.51 12.33
N PRO A 184 -1.25 -23.35 13.08
CA PRO A 184 -1.52 -24.22 14.21
C PRO A 184 -1.51 -25.67 13.73
N ASN A 185 -0.84 -26.56 14.45
CA ASN A 185 -0.75 -28.00 14.17
C ASN A 185 -2.11 -28.74 14.08
N SER A 186 -3.24 -28.03 14.15
CA SER A 186 -4.60 -28.58 14.00
C SER A 186 -5.03 -28.82 12.54
N PHE A 187 -4.18 -28.51 11.55
CA PHE A 187 -4.45 -28.72 10.13
C PHE A 187 -3.46 -29.68 9.43
N ALA A 188 -2.62 -30.38 10.19
CA ALA A 188 -1.71 -31.43 9.71
C ALA A 188 -2.20 -32.83 10.12
#